data_AF-A0A6B2FTJ1-F1
#
_entry.id   AF-A0A6B2FTJ1-F1
#
_cell.length_a   1.000
_cell.length_b   1.000
_cell.length_c   1.000
_cell.angle_alpha   90.00
_cell.angle_beta   90.00
_cell.angle_gamma   90.00
#
_symmetry.space_group_name_H-M   'P 1'
#
loop_
_entity.id
_entity.type
_entity.pdbx_description
1 polymer ?
#
loop_
_entity_poly.entity_id
_entity_poly.type
_entity_poly.pdbx_seq_one_letter_code
_entity_poly.pdbx_strand_id
1 'polypeptide(L)' 'MRTFELIGLFIYLVLIAILVGRQIKVSSDFRNNKITEEKHQKLTKRNTILLIIVGILLILFLYTPFKILIF' A
#
# COMPACT_ATOMS: atom_id res chain seq x y z
N MET A 1 4.85 23.00 -7.81
CA MET A 1 4.36 22.41 -6.54
C MET A 1 3.10 21.57 -6.74
N ARG A 2 1.96 22.12 -7.19
CA ARG A 2 0.70 21.33 -7.39
C ARG A 2 0.84 20.08 -8.29
N THR A 3 1.62 20.16 -9.38
CA THR A 3 1.82 19.00 -10.28
C THR A 3 2.62 17.87 -9.61
N PHE A 4 3.62 18.20 -8.80
CA PHE A 4 4.38 17.21 -8.03
C PHE A 4 3.54 16.58 -6.91
N GLU A 5 2.67 17.36 -6.27
CA GLU A 5 1.70 16.85 -5.29
C GLU A 5 0.73 15.84 -5.94
N LEU A 6 0.21 16.15 -7.12
CA LEU A 6 -0.66 15.26 -7.91
C LEU A 6 0.06 13.97 -8.33
N ILE A 7 1.30 14.06 -8.81
CA ILE A 7 2.11 12.88 -9.19
C ILE A 7 2.36 12.00 -7.95
N GLY A 8 2.72 12.61 -6.81
CA GLY A 8 2.91 11.88 -5.55
C GLY A 8 1.64 11.14 -5.12
N LEU A 9 0.49 11.82 -5.12
CA LEU A 9 -0.80 11.20 -4.82
C LEU A 9 -1.14 10.04 -5.76
N PHE A 10 -0.85 10.20 -7.05
CA PHE A 10 -1.07 9.14 -8.04
C PHE A 10 -0.22 7.90 -7.73
N ILE A 11 1.05 8.10 -7.34
CA ILE A 11 1.93 6.99 -6.94
C ILE A 11 1.37 6.26 -5.72
N TYR A 12 0.92 6.98 -4.69
CA TYR A 12 0.32 6.35 -3.50
C TYR A 12 -0.96 5.58 -3.83
N LEU A 13 -1.83 6.11 -4.69
CA LEU A 13 -3.03 5.41 -5.16
C LEU A 13 -2.68 4.10 -5.88
N VAL A 14 -1.68 4.12 -6.76
CA VAL A 14 -1.21 2.92 -7.46
C VAL A 14 -0.65 1.89 -6.48
N LEU A 15 0.16 2.31 -5.50
CA LEU A 15 0.70 1.41 -4.46
C LEU A 15 -0.41 0.75 -3.63
N ILE A 16 -1.42 1.51 -3.22
CA ILE A 16 -2.57 0.98 -2.48
C ILE A 16 -3.33 -0.02 -3.35
N ALA A 17 -3.59 0.30 -4.62
CA ALA A 17 -4.29 -0.59 -5.55
C ALA A 17 -3.54 -1.93 -5.74
N ILE A 18 -2.20 -1.90 -5.86
CA ILE A 18 -1.37 -3.10 -5.95
C ILE A 18 -1.47 -3.93 -4.67
N LEU A 19 -1.38 -3.31 -3.50
CA LEU A 19 -1.49 -4.01 -2.21
C LEU A 19 -2.87 -4.65 -2.03
N VAL A 20 -3.95 -3.93 -2.36
CA VAL A 20 -5.32 -4.46 -2.31
C VAL A 20 -5.50 -5.62 -3.29
N GLY A 21 -5.02 -5.48 -4.54
CA GLY A 21 -5.07 -6.56 -5.53
C GLY A 21 -4.32 -7.81 -5.07
N ARG A 22 -3.18 -7.62 -4.40
CA ARG A 22 -2.42 -8.72 -3.80
C ARG A 22 -3.17 -9.38 -2.65
N GLN A 23 -3.86 -8.62 -1.81
CA GLN A 23 -4.70 -9.15 -0.73
C GLN A 23 -5.82 -10.02 -1.30
N ILE A 24 -6.52 -9.52 -2.32
CA ILE A 24 -7.60 -10.25 -3.01
C ILE A 24 -7.07 -11.56 -3.59
N LYS A 25 -5.90 -11.52 -4.26
CA LYS A 25 -5.27 -12.73 -4.80
C LYS A 25 -4.92 -13.74 -3.71
N VAL A 26 -4.32 -13.29 -2.61
CA VAL A 26 -3.97 -14.16 -1.46
C VAL A 26 -5.21 -14.79 -0.84
N SER A 27 -6.30 -14.03 -0.68
CA SER A 27 -7.59 -14.55 -0.20
C SER A 27 -8.21 -15.53 -1.18
N SER A 28 -8.15 -15.24 -2.49
CA SER A 28 -8.65 -16.15 -3.54
C SER A 28 -7.85 -17.44 -3.60
N ASP A 29 -6.52 -17.37 -3.51
CA ASP A 29 -5.64 -18.54 -3.52
C ASP A 29 -5.87 -19.41 -2.27
N PHE A 30 -6.15 -18.80 -1.12
CA PHE A 30 -6.53 -19.53 0.10
C PHE A 30 -7.89 -20.20 -0.05
N ARG A 31 -8.91 -19.49 -0.56
CA ARG A 31 -10.26 -20.05 -0.82
C ARG A 31 -10.23 -21.21 -1.81
N ASN A 32 -9.32 -21.17 -2.77
CA ASN A 32 -9.13 -22.22 -3.76
C ASN A 32 -8.17 -23.34 -3.29
N ASN A 33 -7.82 -23.38 -1.99
CA ASN A 33 -6.89 -24.34 -1.39
C ASN A 33 -5.51 -24.41 -2.07
N LYS A 34 -5.10 -23.34 -2.79
CA LYS A 34 -3.79 -23.26 -3.47
C LYS A 34 -2.65 -22.90 -2.50
N ILE A 35 -2.98 -22.40 -1.32
CA ILE A 35 -2.02 -22.05 -0.26
C ILE A 35 -2.54 -22.52 1.09
N THR A 36 -1.63 -22.88 1.99
CA THR A 36 -1.94 -23.28 3.37
C THR A 36 -2.34 -22.08 4.24
N GLU A 37 -2.99 -22.35 5.36
CA GLU A 37 -3.40 -21.32 6.31
C GLU A 37 -2.21 -20.53 6.87
N GLU A 38 -1.11 -21.21 7.23
CA GLU A 38 0.12 -20.54 7.67
C GLU A 38 0.65 -19.55 6.62
N LYS A 39 0.62 -19.96 5.34
CA LYS A 39 1.08 -19.13 4.23
C LYS A 39 0.12 -17.96 3.98
N HIS A 40 -1.19 -18.19 4.11
CA HIS A 40 -2.21 -17.15 4.05
C HIS A 40 -1.99 -16.11 5.16
N GLN A 41 -1.89 -16.54 6.43
CA GLN A 41 -1.66 -15.65 7.57
C GLN A 41 -0.37 -14.83 7.42
N LYS A 42 0.74 -15.48 7.01
CA LYS A 42 2.03 -14.79 6.79
C LYS A 42 1.94 -13.73 5.67
N LEU A 43 1.29 -14.07 4.55
CA LEU A 43 1.14 -13.15 3.42
C LEU A 43 0.19 -12.00 3.76
N THR A 44 -0.93 -12.28 4.41
CA THR A 44 -1.90 -11.28 4.87
C THR A 44 -1.26 -10.33 5.88
N LYS A 45 -0.55 -10.83 6.90
CA LYS A 45 0.14 -10.01 7.90
C LYS A 45 1.16 -9.08 7.25
N ARG A 46 1.98 -9.60 6.33
CA ARG A 46 2.97 -8.81 5.59
C ARG A 46 2.30 -7.74 4.71
N ASN A 47 1.20 -8.07 4.03
CA ASN A 47 0.49 -7.13 3.17
C ASN A 47 -0.18 -6.01 3.98
N THR A 48 -0.78 -6.35 5.13
CA THR A 48 -1.34 -5.39 6.08
C THR A 48 -0.27 -4.44 6.63
N ILE A 49 0.90 -4.97 7.04
CA ILE A 49 2.01 -4.11 7.50
C ILE A 49 2.45 -3.14 6.40
N LEU A 50 2.59 -3.61 5.16
CA LEU A 50 2.91 -2.75 4.01
C LEU A 50 1.85 -1.68 3.79
N LEU A 51 0.57 -2.04 3.89
CA LEU A 51 -0.55 -1.09 3.74
C LEU A 51 -0.51 0.00 4.83
N ILE A 52 -0.21 -0.38 6.08
CA ILE A 52 -0.05 0.56 7.20
C ILE A 52 1.12 1.52 6.93
N ILE A 53 2.27 1.00 6.51
CA ILE A 53 3.45 1.82 6.18
C ILE A 53 3.14 2.81 5.06
N VAL A 54 2.51 2.34 3.97
CA VAL A 54 2.09 3.19 2.84
C VAL A 54 1.07 4.24 3.30
N GLY A 55 0.13 3.88 4.17
CA GLY A 55 -0.84 4.80 4.75
C GLY A 55 -0.20 5.90 5.61
N ILE A 56 0.75 5.54 6.48
CA ILE A 56 1.50 6.51 7.30
C ILE A 56 2.32 7.44 6.39
N LEU A 57 3.01 6.89 5.38
CA LEU A 57 3.75 7.70 4.40
C LEU A 57 2.84 8.66 3.62
N LEU A 58 1.62 8.23 3.26
CA LEU A 58 0.65 9.10 2.60
C LEU A 58 0.18 10.23 3.53
N ILE A 59 -0.11 9.91 4.80
CA ILE A 59 -0.49 10.94 5.80
C ILE A 59 0.65 11.93 5.99
N LEU A 60 1.89 11.45 6.12
CA LEU A 60 3.08 12.30 6.16
C LEU A 60 3.21 13.12 4.88
N PHE A 61 2.99 12.55 3.70
CA PHE A 61 3.02 13.31 2.44
C PHE A 61 1.97 14.43 2.39
N LEU A 62 0.77 14.19 2.94
CA LEU A 62 -0.34 15.15 2.99
C LEU A 62 -0.14 16.24 4.06
N TYR A 63 0.39 15.88 5.23
CA TYR A 63 0.52 16.78 6.39
C TYR A 63 1.88 17.47 6.47
N THR A 64 2.94 16.78 6.05
CA THR A 64 4.28 17.39 6.03
C THR A 64 4.29 18.36 4.85
N PRO A 65 4.67 19.63 5.04
CA PRO A 65 5.01 20.47 3.91
C PRO A 65 6.33 19.95 3.33
N PHE A 66 6.29 18.89 2.53
CA PHE A 66 7.37 18.52 1.61
C PHE A 66 7.64 19.61 0.55
N LYS A 67 7.01 20.79 0.70
CA LYS A 67 7.42 22.05 0.09
C LYS A 67 8.79 22.54 0.57
N ILE A 68 9.29 22.07 1.73
CA ILE A 68 10.54 22.60 2.34
C ILE A 68 11.81 21.88 1.86
N LEU A 69 11.73 20.65 1.33
CA LEU A 69 12.92 19.89 0.88
C LEU A 69 13.22 20.02 -0.63
N ILE A 70 12.40 20.77 -1.38
CA ILE A 70 12.59 21.07 -2.82
C ILE A 70 12.96 22.56 -3.03
N PHE A 71 13.42 23.25 -1.98
CA PHE A 71 14.03 24.58 -2.10
C PHE A 71 15.53 24.51 -1.87
#